data_AF-A0A072PNS3-F1
#
_entry.id   AF-A0A072PNS3-F1
#
_cell.length_a   1.000
_cell.length_b   1.000
_cell.length_c   1.000
_cell.angle_alpha   90.00
_cell.angle_beta   90.00
_cell.angle_gamma   90.00
#
_symmetry.space_group_name_H-M   'P 1'
#
loop_
_entity.id
_entity.type
_entity.pdbx_description
1 polymer ?
#
loop_
_entity_poly.entity_id
_entity_poly.type
_entity_poly.pdbx_seq_one_letter_code
_entity_poly.pdbx_strand_id
1 'polypeptide(L)'
;MANAIFPMAQYLNFEYNTLQKIWLPVAVTDEVLLHTILFASALYFHRDDFKDASLLMKVILDRLNRRLHNKTLSDATIGAVSCLAMCENTLGKHQRYAMHMSGMAEMVRVRGGMATIRRELQMKIYRADIAGAVDSLSSPRLSSPMRASKSLYQLLSLERMHKSPLEVMLEASGVSQGTMDLLVELSHLSFAIEHAITSRIVLDPLSFDKEMLCVQSDLLNLAITSKAVLDGACGLGALIYLQTLTRLDPFIKSSSEALSRELQVALQYLNIAEVSSPLIFWLLIMGGLVSFETSDRSWFRSKLRNLQVSWKGVITWESMKIQLMSVMWIERIHDDFGQALWKD
;
A
#
# COMPACT_ATOMS: atom_id res chain seq x y z
N MET A 1 2.59 -3.22 17.65
CA MET A 1 3.69 -3.02 16.68
C MET A 1 3.76 -4.11 15.60
N ALA A 2 3.82 -5.42 15.91
CA ALA A 2 3.97 -6.45 14.87
C ALA A 2 2.88 -6.37 13.77
N ASN A 3 1.61 -6.27 14.18
CA ASN A 3 0.48 -6.09 13.25
C ASN A 3 0.51 -4.75 12.50
N ALA A 4 1.19 -3.73 13.02
CA ALA A 4 1.36 -2.45 12.31
C ALA A 4 2.41 -2.54 11.19
N ILE A 5 3.39 -3.44 11.32
CA ILE A 5 4.45 -3.68 10.33
C ILE A 5 4.02 -4.75 9.32
N PHE A 6 3.13 -5.65 9.73
CA PHE A 6 2.65 -6.76 8.92
C PHE A 6 1.13 -6.98 9.12
N PRO A 7 0.27 -6.09 8.60
CA PRO A 7 -1.18 -6.13 8.87
C PRO A 7 -1.83 -7.44 8.47
N MET A 8 -1.42 -8.00 7.33
CA MET A 8 -1.97 -9.26 6.82
C MET A 8 -1.69 -10.48 7.72
N ALA A 9 -0.77 -10.38 8.69
CA ALA A 9 -0.53 -11.48 9.63
C ALA A 9 -1.72 -11.77 10.57
N GLN A 10 -2.71 -10.86 10.64
CA GLN A 10 -3.96 -11.12 11.37
C GLN A 10 -4.96 -11.98 10.58
N TYR A 11 -4.77 -12.10 9.26
CA TYR A 11 -5.67 -12.83 8.36
C TYR A 11 -5.00 -14.06 7.74
N LEU A 12 -3.73 -13.95 7.35
CA LEU A 12 -2.94 -14.98 6.66
C LEU A 12 -2.05 -15.75 7.64
N ASN A 13 -1.83 -17.02 7.32
CA ASN A 13 -0.92 -17.89 8.05
C ASN A 13 0.47 -17.85 7.40
N PHE A 14 1.46 -17.27 8.08
CA PHE A 14 2.83 -17.20 7.58
C PHE A 14 3.73 -18.23 8.25
N GLU A 15 4.67 -18.82 7.50
CA GLU A 15 5.63 -19.81 8.00
C GLU A 15 6.42 -19.33 9.23
N TYR A 16 6.64 -18.03 9.34
CA TYR A 16 7.32 -17.40 10.47
C TYR A 16 6.96 -15.91 10.58
N ASN A 17 7.08 -15.38 11.80
CA ASN A 17 6.97 -13.94 12.03
C ASN A 17 8.27 -13.24 11.60
N THR A 18 8.22 -12.39 10.56
CA THR A 18 9.39 -11.67 10.04
C THR A 18 10.00 -10.70 11.07
N LEU A 19 9.17 -10.05 11.89
CA LEU A 19 9.65 -9.17 12.95
C LEU A 19 10.51 -9.96 13.95
N GLN A 20 10.02 -11.11 14.41
CA GLN A 20 10.70 -11.94 15.40
C GLN A 20 11.94 -12.64 14.82
N LYS A 21 11.84 -13.22 13.62
CA LYS A 21 12.89 -14.06 13.04
C LYS A 21 14.01 -13.25 12.37
N ILE A 22 13.69 -12.09 11.78
CA ILE A 22 14.62 -11.29 10.99
C ILE A 22 14.99 -10.00 11.71
N TRP A 23 13.99 -9.19 12.07
CA TRP A 23 14.25 -7.80 12.48
C TRP A 23 14.74 -7.68 13.90
N LEU A 24 14.15 -8.42 14.84
CA LEU A 24 14.52 -8.36 16.25
C LEU A 24 15.99 -8.76 16.49
N PRO A 25 16.53 -9.86 15.91
CA PRO A 25 17.95 -10.19 16.05
C PRO A 25 18.87 -9.09 15.54
N VAL A 26 18.56 -8.49 14.39
CA VAL A 26 19.37 -7.40 13.84
C VAL A 26 19.28 -6.16 14.73
N ALA A 27 18.08 -5.82 15.21
CA ALA A 27 17.84 -4.68 16.07
C ALA A 27 18.61 -4.76 17.40
N VAL A 28 18.56 -5.89 18.10
CA VAL A 28 19.23 -6.01 19.41
C VAL A 28 20.75 -6.02 19.32
N THR A 29 21.30 -6.30 18.13
CA THR A 29 22.75 -6.27 17.87
C THR A 29 23.24 -4.94 17.28
N ASP A 30 22.35 -4.05 16.87
CA ASP A 30 22.69 -2.75 16.30
C ASP A 30 22.04 -1.61 17.07
N GLU A 31 22.86 -0.86 17.80
CA GLU A 31 22.39 0.18 18.69
C GLU A 31 21.53 1.25 18.00
N VAL A 32 21.89 1.69 16.79
CA VAL A 32 21.14 2.74 16.09
C VAL A 32 19.78 2.21 15.62
N LEU A 33 19.76 1.01 15.07
CA LEU A 33 18.52 0.37 14.66
C LEU A 33 17.60 0.10 15.86
N LEU A 34 18.16 -0.32 17.01
CA LEU A 34 17.41 -0.51 18.25
C LEU A 34 16.72 0.79 18.69
N HIS A 35 17.48 1.87 18.82
CA HIS A 35 16.92 3.17 19.22
C HIS A 35 15.85 3.65 18.23
N THR A 36 16.04 3.39 16.92
CA THR A 36 15.07 3.77 15.90
C THR A 36 13.78 2.95 15.97
N ILE A 37 13.86 1.65 16.27
CA ILE A 37 12.67 0.82 16.47
C ILE A 37 11.93 1.22 17.75
N LEU A 38 12.65 1.56 18.83
CA LEU A 38 12.04 2.10 20.04
C LEU A 38 11.33 3.43 19.76
N PHE A 39 11.96 4.30 18.97
CA PHE A 39 11.36 5.55 18.54
C PHE A 39 10.09 5.32 17.71
N ALA A 40 10.14 4.44 16.72
CA ALA A 40 8.97 4.07 15.92
C ALA A 40 7.85 3.45 16.78
N SER A 41 8.22 2.68 17.82
CA SER A 41 7.27 2.08 18.77
C SER A 41 6.57 3.15 19.59
N ALA A 42 7.35 4.07 20.15
CA ALA A 42 6.83 5.15 20.94
C ALA A 42 5.92 6.06 20.10
N LEU A 43 6.30 6.38 18.86
CA LEU A 43 5.43 7.12 17.94
C LEU A 43 4.12 6.38 17.64
N TYR A 44 4.17 5.07 17.49
CA TYR A 44 2.97 4.28 17.23
C TYR A 44 2.00 4.27 18.42
N PHE A 45 2.51 4.09 19.65
CA PHE A 45 1.68 3.99 20.85
C PHE A 45 1.34 5.34 21.52
N HIS A 46 2.15 6.37 21.30
CA HIS A 46 2.06 7.66 22.00
C HIS A 46 2.18 8.84 21.01
N ARG A 47 1.40 8.80 19.91
CA ARG A 47 1.43 9.82 18.83
C ARG A 47 1.44 11.26 19.36
N ASP A 48 0.72 11.53 20.45
CA ASP A 48 0.51 12.89 20.99
C ASP A 48 1.24 13.20 22.32
N ASP A 49 1.89 12.21 22.98
CA ASP A 49 2.48 12.38 24.32
C ASP A 49 3.83 11.65 24.51
N PHE A 50 4.65 11.56 23.46
CA PHE A 50 6.01 11.03 23.61
C PHE A 50 7.00 12.11 24.06
N LYS A 51 7.04 12.39 25.37
CA LYS A 51 7.89 13.43 25.99
C LYS A 51 9.37 13.34 25.63
N ASP A 52 9.89 12.13 25.41
CA ASP A 52 11.30 11.88 25.07
C ASP A 52 11.56 11.72 23.56
N ALA A 53 10.57 11.98 22.69
CA ALA A 53 10.71 11.85 21.24
C ALA A 53 11.89 12.65 20.67
N SER A 54 12.03 13.89 21.13
CA SER A 54 13.06 14.81 20.68
C SER A 54 14.45 14.36 21.11
N LEU A 55 14.59 13.86 22.34
CA LEU A 55 15.83 13.34 22.88
C LEU A 55 16.26 12.07 22.13
N LEU A 56 15.34 11.11 21.97
CA LEU A 56 15.63 9.86 21.27
C LEU A 56 15.98 10.11 19.80
N MET A 57 15.26 11.01 19.13
CA MET A 57 15.59 11.44 17.77
C MET A 57 16.99 12.05 17.70
N LYS A 58 17.35 12.94 18.64
CA LYS A 58 18.71 13.54 18.68
C LYS A 58 19.79 12.46 18.81
N VAL A 59 19.60 11.50 19.72
CA VAL A 59 20.52 10.37 19.91
C VAL A 59 20.68 9.54 18.63
N ILE A 60 19.57 9.24 17.94
CA ILE A 60 19.59 8.49 16.69
C ILE A 60 20.37 9.26 15.61
N LEU A 61 20.07 10.55 15.42
CA LEU A 61 20.70 11.39 14.40
C LEU A 61 22.20 11.59 14.68
N ASP A 62 22.60 11.84 15.92
CA ASP A 62 24.02 11.99 16.30
C ASP A 62 24.81 10.73 15.97
N ARG A 63 24.26 9.55 16.24
CA ARG A 63 24.91 8.26 15.94
C ARG A 63 24.93 7.98 14.45
N LEU A 64 23.86 8.27 13.72
CA LEU A 64 23.82 8.13 12.26
C LEU A 64 24.86 9.04 11.60
N ASN A 65 24.98 10.29 12.04
CA ASN A 65 25.98 11.23 11.53
C ASN A 65 27.41 10.71 11.73
N ARG A 66 27.72 10.12 12.89
CA ARG A 66 29.02 9.46 13.12
C ARG A 66 29.25 8.29 12.16
N ARG A 67 28.24 7.44 11.94
CA ARG A 67 28.34 6.32 11.00
C ARG A 67 28.58 6.75 9.56
N LEU A 68 27.92 7.84 9.15
CA LEU A 68 28.08 8.43 7.83
C LEU A 68 29.47 9.05 7.65
N HIS A 69 29.95 9.79 8.65
CA HIS A 69 31.31 10.35 8.65
C HIS A 69 32.38 9.24 8.52
N ASN A 70 32.20 8.13 9.24
CA ASN A 70 33.11 6.99 9.21
C ASN A 70 32.90 6.05 8.03
N LYS A 71 31.97 6.35 7.10
CA LYS A 71 31.59 5.51 5.94
C LYS A 71 31.17 4.08 6.33
N THR A 72 30.65 3.90 7.53
CA THR A 72 30.16 2.61 8.05
C THR A 72 28.70 2.36 7.66
N LEU A 73 28.48 2.00 6.40
CA LEU A 73 27.15 1.77 5.83
C LEU A 73 26.73 0.29 5.95
N SER A 74 26.36 -0.15 7.16
CA SER A 74 25.82 -1.50 7.37
C SER A 74 24.36 -1.61 6.89
N ASP A 75 23.86 -2.84 6.70
CA ASP A 75 22.43 -3.05 6.42
C ASP A 75 21.54 -2.46 7.53
N ALA A 76 22.02 -2.52 8.78
CA ALA A 76 21.30 -1.98 9.93
C ALA A 76 21.23 -0.46 9.91
N THR A 77 22.28 0.23 9.45
CA THR A 77 22.26 1.69 9.23
C THR A 77 21.20 2.07 8.19
N ILE A 78 21.16 1.38 7.04
CA ILE A 78 20.17 1.63 5.99
C ILE A 78 18.76 1.31 6.52
N GLY A 79 18.61 0.19 7.24
CA GLY A 79 17.37 -0.18 7.91
C GLY A 79 16.88 0.86 8.92
N ALA A 80 17.76 1.49 9.67
CA ALA A 80 17.41 2.58 10.58
C ALA A 80 16.90 3.81 9.82
N VAL A 81 17.60 4.23 8.76
CA VAL A 81 17.16 5.37 7.93
C VAL A 81 15.80 5.09 7.26
N SER A 82 15.58 3.86 6.76
CA SER A 82 14.28 3.46 6.20
C SER A 82 13.14 3.57 7.23
N CYS A 83 13.43 3.25 8.49
CA CYS A 83 12.46 3.32 9.56
C CYS A 83 12.16 4.77 9.95
N LEU A 84 13.17 5.63 10.01
CA LEU A 84 12.98 7.08 10.22
C LEU A 84 12.16 7.71 9.10
N ALA A 85 12.45 7.36 7.84
CA ALA A 85 11.67 7.83 6.70
C ALA A 85 10.18 7.47 6.87
N MET A 86 9.87 6.21 7.20
CA MET A 86 8.50 5.77 7.45
C MET A 86 7.81 6.49 8.63
N CYS A 87 8.55 6.77 9.70
CA CYS A 87 8.03 7.56 10.82
C CYS A 87 7.65 8.98 10.38
N GLU A 88 8.54 9.66 9.65
CA GLU A 88 8.27 11.01 9.13
C GLU A 88 7.10 11.00 8.14
N ASN A 89 7.00 9.98 7.28
CA ASN A 89 5.88 9.82 6.35
C ASN A 89 4.54 9.63 7.09
N THR A 90 4.50 8.78 8.11
CA THR A 90 3.30 8.55 8.94
C THR A 90 2.82 9.85 9.60
N LEU A 91 3.75 10.70 10.02
CA LEU A 91 3.48 12.00 10.63
C LEU A 91 3.12 13.10 9.60
N GLY A 92 3.03 12.78 8.30
CA GLY A 92 2.77 13.75 7.24
C GLY A 92 3.92 14.73 6.98
N LYS A 93 5.13 14.45 7.52
CA LYS A 93 6.32 15.29 7.36
C LYS A 93 7.04 14.91 6.05
N HIS A 94 6.35 15.05 4.92
CA HIS A 94 6.80 14.55 3.62
C HIS A 94 8.15 15.13 3.16
N GLN A 95 8.48 16.38 3.52
CA GLN A 95 9.79 16.96 3.22
C GLN A 95 10.92 16.23 3.97
N ARG A 96 10.70 15.88 5.24
CA ARG A 96 11.68 15.14 6.07
C ARG A 96 11.81 13.69 5.59
N TYR A 97 10.69 13.06 5.25
CA TYR A 97 10.68 11.78 4.54
C TYR A 97 11.55 11.85 3.27
N ALA A 98 11.34 12.83 2.39
CA ALA A 98 12.09 12.96 1.14
C ALA A 98 13.60 13.13 1.37
N MET A 99 14.03 13.85 2.42
CA MET A 99 15.44 13.95 2.81
C MET A 99 16.01 12.59 3.24
N HIS A 100 15.32 11.87 4.12
CA HIS A 100 15.76 10.53 4.55
C HIS A 100 15.84 9.55 3.39
N MET A 101 14.86 9.60 2.48
CA MET A 101 14.81 8.74 1.30
C MET A 101 15.94 9.04 0.31
N SER A 102 16.28 10.31 0.12
CA SER A 102 17.43 10.69 -0.72
C SER A 102 18.74 10.17 -0.13
N GLY A 103 18.93 10.32 1.19
CA GLY A 103 20.09 9.77 1.89
C GLY A 103 20.13 8.24 1.82
N MET A 104 19.00 7.57 2.00
CA MET A 104 18.90 6.11 1.94
C MET A 104 19.24 5.58 0.53
N ALA A 105 18.70 6.18 -0.52
CA ALA A 105 19.00 5.80 -1.90
C ALA A 105 20.50 5.96 -2.22
N GLU A 106 21.13 7.03 -1.73
CA GLU A 106 22.56 7.23 -1.88
C GLU A 106 23.38 6.17 -1.11
N MET A 107 22.98 5.79 0.10
CA MET A 107 23.63 4.71 0.85
C MET A 107 23.56 3.36 0.11
N VAL A 108 22.39 3.04 -0.46
CA VAL A 108 22.20 1.83 -1.29
C VAL A 108 23.12 1.89 -2.52
N ARG A 109 23.17 3.04 -3.20
CA ARG A 109 24.01 3.25 -4.39
C ARG A 109 25.49 3.07 -4.08
N VAL A 110 25.99 3.71 -3.03
CA VAL A 110 27.41 3.62 -2.58
C VAL A 110 27.80 2.19 -2.24
N ARG A 111 26.85 1.37 -1.75
CA ARG A 111 27.10 -0.05 -1.47
C ARG A 111 27.09 -0.96 -2.69
N GLY A 112 26.78 -0.45 -3.88
CA GLY A 112 26.70 -1.25 -5.11
C GLY A 112 25.28 -1.71 -5.45
N GLY A 113 24.26 -1.07 -4.88
CA GLY A 113 22.85 -1.34 -5.20
C GLY A 113 22.17 -2.34 -4.27
N MET A 114 20.87 -2.55 -4.48
CA MET A 114 20.01 -3.36 -3.60
C MET A 114 20.46 -4.81 -3.46
N ALA A 115 21.07 -5.39 -4.50
CA ALA A 115 21.58 -6.77 -4.48
C ALA A 115 22.66 -7.02 -3.40
N THR A 116 23.31 -5.97 -2.90
CA THR A 116 24.34 -6.06 -1.86
C THR A 116 23.79 -6.06 -0.43
N ILE A 117 22.49 -5.86 -0.29
CA ILE A 117 21.78 -5.85 0.99
C ILE A 117 21.15 -7.21 1.19
N ARG A 118 21.16 -7.73 2.43
CA ARG A 118 20.49 -9.00 2.75
C ARG A 118 19.02 -8.96 2.31
N ARG A 119 18.61 -10.01 1.60
CA ARG A 119 17.27 -10.15 1.01
C ARG A 119 16.15 -9.88 2.00
N GLU A 120 16.32 -10.36 3.22
CA GLU A 120 15.36 -10.22 4.32
C GLU A 120 15.16 -8.75 4.75
N LEU A 121 16.16 -7.89 4.51
CA LEU A 121 16.14 -6.47 4.85
C LEU A 121 15.77 -5.57 3.67
N GLN A 122 15.95 -6.05 2.43
CA GLN A 122 15.56 -5.33 1.22
C GLN A 122 14.07 -4.95 1.26
N MET A 123 13.22 -5.84 1.77
CA MET A 123 11.77 -5.64 1.82
C MET A 123 11.37 -4.39 2.61
N LYS A 124 12.06 -4.09 3.71
CA LYS A 124 11.77 -2.88 4.49
C LYS A 124 12.23 -1.62 3.78
N ILE A 125 13.35 -1.68 3.08
CA ILE A 125 13.88 -0.57 2.30
C ILE A 125 12.93 -0.24 1.15
N TYR A 126 12.48 -1.26 0.41
CA TYR A 126 11.48 -1.09 -0.64
C TYR A 126 10.14 -0.61 -0.13
N ARG A 127 9.65 -1.14 1.02
CA ARG A 127 8.44 -0.65 1.67
C ARG A 127 8.53 0.84 1.99
N ALA A 128 9.67 1.29 2.53
CA ALA A 128 9.86 2.70 2.83
C ALA A 128 9.81 3.58 1.58
N ASP A 129 10.44 3.13 0.48
CA ASP A 129 10.46 3.86 -0.78
C ASP A 129 9.10 3.93 -1.47
N ILE A 130 8.41 2.79 -1.56
CA ILE A 130 7.13 2.70 -2.27
C ILE A 130 6.01 3.33 -1.44
N ALA A 131 5.94 3.09 -0.13
CA ALA A 131 4.81 3.56 0.68
C ALA A 131 4.71 5.09 0.70
N GLY A 132 5.83 5.79 0.93
CA GLY A 132 5.79 7.25 0.90
C GLY A 132 5.69 7.82 -0.52
N ALA A 133 6.20 7.11 -1.53
CA ALA A 133 6.00 7.49 -2.93
C ALA A 133 4.53 7.40 -3.36
N VAL A 134 3.79 6.39 -2.88
CA VAL A 134 2.33 6.29 -3.03
C VAL A 134 1.62 7.46 -2.34
N ASP A 135 1.99 7.77 -1.10
CA ASP A 135 1.32 8.81 -0.30
C ASP A 135 1.48 10.21 -0.91
N SER A 136 2.61 10.48 -1.57
CA SER A 136 2.86 11.75 -2.27
C SER A 136 2.67 11.69 -3.78
N LEU A 137 2.18 10.58 -4.35
CA LEU A 137 2.06 10.33 -5.79
C LEU A 137 3.31 10.75 -6.58
N SER A 138 4.47 10.35 -6.07
CA SER A 138 5.78 10.66 -6.66
C SER A 138 6.48 9.40 -7.12
N SER A 139 7.50 9.52 -7.96
CA SER A 139 8.31 8.36 -8.37
C SER A 139 9.14 7.81 -7.20
N PRO A 140 9.19 6.47 -7.00
CA PRO A 140 10.15 5.83 -6.09
C PRO A 140 11.59 6.20 -6.46
N ARG A 141 12.49 6.21 -5.45
CA ARG A 141 13.91 6.56 -5.66
C ARG A 141 14.78 5.37 -5.98
N LEU A 142 14.32 4.17 -5.64
CA LEU A 142 15.00 2.92 -5.93
C LEU A 142 14.42 2.30 -7.20
N SER A 143 15.25 1.54 -7.92
CA SER A 143 14.75 0.71 -9.02
C SER A 143 13.81 -0.36 -8.48
N SER A 144 12.70 -0.59 -9.20
CA SER A 144 11.67 -1.54 -8.81
C SER A 144 12.22 -2.92 -8.43
N PRO A 145 11.63 -3.59 -7.43
CA PRO A 145 12.03 -4.93 -7.06
C PRO A 145 11.82 -5.89 -8.24
N MET A 146 12.79 -6.79 -8.47
CA MET A 146 12.69 -7.79 -9.53
C MET A 146 11.53 -8.75 -9.25
N ARG A 147 10.58 -8.89 -10.17
CA ARG A 147 9.43 -9.78 -10.01
C ARG A 147 9.83 -11.25 -9.77
N ALA A 148 9.02 -11.98 -9.03
CA ALA A 148 9.19 -13.42 -8.86
C ALA A 148 8.85 -14.16 -10.17
N SER A 149 9.36 -15.37 -10.34
CA SER A 149 9.08 -16.19 -11.54
C SER A 149 7.65 -16.72 -11.57
N LYS A 150 7.00 -16.85 -10.41
CA LYS A 150 5.60 -17.27 -10.26
C LYS A 150 4.89 -16.32 -9.30
N SER A 151 3.66 -15.96 -9.63
CA SER A 151 2.76 -15.23 -8.71
C SER A 151 2.18 -16.17 -7.65
N LEU A 152 1.65 -15.62 -6.56
CA LEU A 152 0.97 -16.40 -5.53
C LEU A 152 -0.17 -17.22 -6.11
N TYR A 153 -0.95 -16.63 -7.02
CA TYR A 153 -2.04 -17.32 -7.72
C TYR A 153 -1.55 -18.58 -8.45
N GLN A 154 -0.39 -18.48 -9.14
CA GLN A 154 0.23 -19.63 -9.82
C GLN A 154 0.84 -20.64 -8.85
N LEU A 155 1.44 -20.18 -7.74
CA LEU A 155 1.99 -21.06 -6.71
C LEU A 155 0.91 -21.91 -6.05
N LEU A 156 -0.29 -21.34 -5.87
CA LEU A 156 -1.45 -22.03 -5.34
C LEU A 156 -2.17 -22.91 -6.38
N SER A 157 -1.64 -23.00 -7.61
CA SER A 157 -2.21 -23.79 -8.71
C SER A 157 -3.69 -23.49 -8.96
N LEU A 158 -4.08 -22.22 -8.83
CA LEU A 158 -5.45 -21.79 -9.05
C LEU A 158 -5.71 -21.77 -10.56
N GLU A 159 -6.67 -22.55 -11.03
CA GLU A 159 -6.94 -22.71 -12.45
C GLU A 159 -7.73 -21.51 -13.01
N ARG A 160 -7.24 -20.96 -14.13
CA ARG A 160 -8.03 -20.08 -15.01
C ARG A 160 -8.71 -20.93 -16.07
N MET A 161 -10.02 -21.08 -15.98
CA MET A 161 -10.79 -21.75 -17.03
C MET A 161 -11.36 -20.76 -18.08
N HIS A 162 -11.67 -19.51 -17.69
CA HIS A 162 -12.32 -18.52 -18.57
C HIS A 162 -11.89 -17.07 -18.29
N LYS A 163 -12.22 -16.14 -19.21
CA LYS A 163 -12.09 -14.69 -18.97
C LYS A 163 -12.91 -14.29 -17.75
N SER A 164 -12.34 -13.49 -16.85
CA SER A 164 -13.03 -13.07 -15.63
C SER A 164 -14.09 -11.98 -15.94
N PRO A 165 -15.14 -11.83 -15.11
CA PRO A 165 -16.09 -10.73 -15.26
C PRO A 165 -15.41 -9.34 -15.27
N LEU A 166 -14.32 -9.19 -14.50
CA LEU A 166 -13.49 -7.99 -14.47
C LEU A 166 -12.86 -7.71 -15.85
N GLU A 167 -12.27 -8.71 -16.50
CA GLU A 167 -11.65 -8.55 -17.83
C GLU A 167 -12.66 -8.04 -18.87
N VAL A 168 -13.83 -8.68 -18.93
CA VAL A 168 -14.90 -8.29 -19.87
C VAL A 168 -15.35 -6.85 -19.61
N MET A 169 -15.46 -6.47 -18.33
CA MET A 169 -15.87 -5.13 -17.92
C MET A 169 -14.84 -4.06 -18.30
N LEU A 170 -13.55 -4.33 -18.10
CA LEU A 170 -12.47 -3.39 -18.42
C LEU A 170 -12.34 -3.20 -19.93
N GLU A 171 -12.43 -4.29 -20.70
CA GLU A 171 -12.40 -4.27 -22.16
C GLU A 171 -13.57 -3.44 -22.72
N ALA A 172 -14.79 -3.65 -22.19
CA ALA A 172 -15.96 -2.87 -22.58
C ALA A 172 -15.88 -1.38 -22.21
N SER A 173 -15.11 -1.03 -21.17
CA SER A 173 -14.92 0.35 -20.71
C SER A 173 -13.77 1.07 -21.45
N GLY A 174 -13.12 0.41 -22.41
CA GLY A 174 -12.01 0.99 -23.18
C GLY A 174 -10.71 1.17 -22.39
N VAL A 175 -10.51 0.41 -21.31
CA VAL A 175 -9.26 0.42 -20.52
C VAL A 175 -8.11 -0.12 -21.37
N SER A 176 -6.92 0.49 -21.31
CA SER A 176 -5.79 0.02 -22.10
C SER A 176 -5.30 -1.37 -21.66
N GLN A 177 -4.71 -2.13 -22.58
CA GLN A 177 -4.25 -3.50 -22.30
C GLN A 177 -3.29 -3.58 -21.11
N GLY A 178 -2.32 -2.65 -21.01
CA GLY A 178 -1.37 -2.65 -19.89
C GLY A 178 -2.05 -2.40 -18.54
N THR A 179 -3.06 -1.52 -18.50
CA THR A 179 -3.86 -1.30 -17.29
C THR A 179 -4.72 -2.51 -16.95
N MET A 180 -5.33 -3.14 -17.95
CA MET A 180 -6.10 -4.38 -17.76
C MET A 180 -5.23 -5.49 -17.16
N ASP A 181 -4.03 -5.70 -17.70
CA ASP A 181 -3.11 -6.73 -17.22
C ASP A 181 -2.75 -6.53 -15.73
N LEU A 182 -2.51 -5.28 -15.30
CA LEU A 182 -2.22 -4.95 -13.90
C LEU A 182 -3.42 -5.16 -12.98
N LEU A 183 -4.63 -4.75 -13.38
CA LEU A 183 -5.84 -4.95 -12.58
C LEU A 183 -6.20 -6.43 -12.48
N VAL A 184 -6.01 -7.19 -13.55
CA VAL A 184 -6.20 -8.65 -13.56
C VAL A 184 -5.18 -9.33 -12.65
N GLU A 185 -3.91 -8.93 -12.70
CA GLU A 185 -2.89 -9.41 -11.76
C GLU A 185 -3.31 -9.16 -10.30
N LEU A 186 -3.76 -7.94 -9.99
CA LEU A 186 -4.23 -7.60 -8.64
C LEU A 186 -5.47 -8.41 -8.24
N SER A 187 -6.40 -8.67 -9.17
CA SER A 187 -7.58 -9.51 -8.91
C SER A 187 -7.19 -10.95 -8.60
N HIS A 188 -6.21 -11.51 -9.31
CA HIS A 188 -5.69 -12.85 -9.03
C HIS A 188 -5.00 -12.90 -7.67
N LEU A 189 -4.20 -11.89 -7.33
CA LEU A 189 -3.58 -11.78 -6.00
C LEU A 189 -4.66 -11.73 -4.92
N SER A 190 -5.73 -10.96 -5.13
CA SER A 190 -6.86 -10.84 -4.19
C SER A 190 -7.59 -12.18 -4.00
N PHE A 191 -7.85 -12.90 -5.09
CA PHE A 191 -8.43 -14.23 -5.03
C PHE A 191 -7.52 -15.24 -4.32
N ALA A 192 -6.22 -15.18 -4.60
CA ALA A 192 -5.23 -16.04 -3.94
C ALA A 192 -5.13 -15.75 -2.44
N ILE A 193 -5.23 -14.49 -2.02
CA ILE A 193 -5.30 -14.09 -0.61
C ILE A 193 -6.55 -14.68 0.06
N GLU A 194 -7.74 -14.47 -0.52
CA GLU A 194 -8.99 -15.01 0.04
C GLU A 194 -8.95 -16.54 0.15
N HIS A 195 -8.44 -17.22 -0.90
CA HIS A 195 -8.24 -18.67 -0.88
C HIS A 195 -7.26 -19.11 0.22
N ALA A 196 -6.12 -18.43 0.38
CA ALA A 196 -5.15 -18.73 1.42
C ALA A 196 -5.72 -18.52 2.82
N ILE A 197 -6.54 -17.49 3.03
CA ILE A 197 -7.25 -17.23 4.29
C ILE A 197 -8.23 -18.37 4.59
N THR A 198 -9.10 -18.71 3.63
CA THR A 198 -10.16 -19.70 3.81
C THR A 198 -9.61 -21.12 3.98
N SER A 199 -8.64 -21.50 3.15
CA SER A 199 -7.98 -22.81 3.18
C SER A 199 -6.87 -22.90 4.22
N ARG A 200 -6.57 -21.81 4.96
CA ARG A 200 -5.50 -21.70 5.96
C ARG A 200 -4.12 -22.10 5.44
N ILE A 201 -3.82 -21.72 4.21
CA ILE A 201 -2.55 -22.04 3.54
C ILE A 201 -1.42 -21.31 4.24
N VAL A 202 -0.33 -22.02 4.50
CA VAL A 202 0.90 -21.44 5.04
C VAL A 202 1.68 -20.79 3.90
N LEU A 203 2.02 -19.50 4.05
CA LEU A 203 2.73 -18.72 3.04
C LEU A 203 4.13 -18.30 3.53
N ASP A 204 5.09 -18.19 2.61
CA ASP A 204 6.35 -17.50 2.88
C ASP A 204 6.12 -15.98 2.89
N PRO A 205 6.35 -15.29 4.03
CA PRO A 205 6.05 -13.87 4.15
C PRO A 205 6.90 -12.98 3.24
N LEU A 206 8.13 -13.37 2.92
CA LEU A 206 9.00 -12.56 2.06
C LEU A 206 8.55 -12.60 0.60
N SER A 207 8.11 -13.76 0.12
CA SER A 207 7.55 -13.92 -1.23
C SER A 207 6.25 -13.14 -1.39
N PHE A 208 5.36 -13.22 -0.39
CA PHE A 208 4.12 -12.45 -0.34
C PHE A 208 4.38 -10.93 -0.40
N ASP A 209 5.28 -10.43 0.45
CA ASP A 209 5.63 -9.01 0.48
C ASP A 209 6.21 -8.53 -0.84
N LYS A 210 7.02 -9.38 -1.48
CA LYS A 210 7.70 -9.04 -2.72
C LYS A 210 6.72 -8.85 -3.85
N GLU A 211 5.75 -9.74 -3.97
CA GLU A 211 4.66 -9.61 -4.93
C GLU A 211 3.85 -8.34 -4.69
N MET A 212 3.47 -8.09 -3.42
CA MET A 212 2.74 -6.88 -3.04
C MET A 212 3.48 -5.59 -3.43
N LEU A 213 4.79 -5.51 -3.17
CA LEU A 213 5.60 -4.35 -3.52
C LEU A 213 5.77 -4.17 -5.04
N CYS A 214 5.92 -5.26 -5.80
CA CYS A 214 5.97 -5.20 -7.26
C CYS A 214 4.65 -4.63 -7.82
N VAL A 215 3.51 -5.15 -7.38
CA VAL A 215 2.19 -4.68 -7.84
C VAL A 215 1.97 -3.21 -7.45
N GLN A 216 2.30 -2.82 -6.21
CA GLN A 216 2.23 -1.41 -5.79
C GLN A 216 3.12 -0.49 -6.64
N SER A 217 4.35 -0.91 -6.95
CA SER A 217 5.27 -0.13 -7.78
C SER A 217 4.71 0.09 -9.20
N ASP A 218 4.14 -0.94 -9.80
CA ASP A 218 3.65 -0.86 -11.18
C ASP A 218 2.36 -0.03 -11.27
N LEU A 219 1.46 -0.17 -10.30
CA LEU A 219 0.26 0.67 -10.19
C LEU A 219 0.59 2.14 -9.90
N LEU A 220 1.62 2.41 -9.10
CA LEU A 220 2.10 3.77 -8.87
C LEU A 220 2.64 4.39 -10.16
N ASN A 221 3.45 3.64 -10.92
CA ASN A 221 3.92 4.11 -12.21
C ASN A 221 2.76 4.38 -13.18
N LEU A 222 1.75 3.51 -13.22
CA LEU A 222 0.52 3.72 -13.99
C LEU A 222 -0.18 5.02 -13.58
N ALA A 223 -0.42 5.22 -12.28
CA ALA A 223 -1.13 6.39 -11.77
C ALA A 223 -0.40 7.71 -12.09
N ILE A 224 0.94 7.71 -12.10
CA ILE A 224 1.76 8.91 -12.36
C ILE A 224 1.88 9.21 -13.87
N THR A 225 1.98 8.18 -14.71
CA THR A 225 2.37 8.34 -16.12
C THR A 225 1.23 8.25 -17.12
N SER A 226 0.08 7.69 -16.71
CA SER A 226 -1.05 7.51 -17.62
C SER A 226 -1.61 8.85 -18.10
N LYS A 227 -1.85 8.93 -19.40
CA LYS A 227 -2.55 10.06 -20.04
C LYS A 227 -4.06 9.83 -20.14
N ALA A 228 -4.49 8.57 -20.09
CA ALA A 228 -5.90 8.22 -20.13
C ALA A 228 -6.49 8.34 -18.73
N VAL A 229 -7.55 9.16 -18.61
CA VAL A 229 -8.18 9.49 -17.33
C VAL A 229 -8.67 8.22 -16.61
N LEU A 230 -9.31 7.30 -17.33
CA LEU A 230 -9.81 6.05 -16.76
C LEU A 230 -8.68 5.17 -16.23
N ASP A 231 -7.60 5.03 -16.99
CA ASP A 231 -6.44 4.23 -16.60
C ASP A 231 -5.77 4.78 -15.34
N GLY A 232 -5.60 6.11 -15.27
CA GLY A 232 -5.07 6.79 -14.08
C GLY A 232 -6.00 6.60 -12.88
N ALA A 233 -7.31 6.76 -13.05
CA ALA A 233 -8.30 6.51 -12.00
C ALA A 233 -8.27 5.06 -11.51
N CYS A 234 -8.13 4.09 -12.41
CA CYS A 234 -7.98 2.68 -12.07
C CYS A 234 -6.71 2.42 -11.27
N GLY A 235 -5.57 3.00 -11.67
CA GLY A 235 -4.32 2.93 -10.93
C GLY A 235 -4.45 3.49 -9.50
N LEU A 236 -5.05 4.68 -9.36
CA LEU A 236 -5.31 5.31 -8.06
C LEU A 236 -6.23 4.46 -7.18
N GLY A 237 -7.36 3.99 -7.73
CA GLY A 237 -8.29 3.11 -7.01
C GLY A 237 -7.62 1.81 -6.55
N ALA A 238 -6.79 1.21 -7.40
CA ALA A 238 -6.04 0.00 -7.07
C ALA A 238 -4.96 0.23 -6.01
N LEU A 239 -4.30 1.40 -6.00
CA LEU A 239 -3.38 1.77 -4.91
C LEU A 239 -4.10 1.93 -3.57
N ILE A 240 -5.26 2.60 -3.56
CA ILE A 240 -6.10 2.76 -2.38
C ILE A 240 -6.55 1.39 -1.86
N TYR A 241 -7.00 0.52 -2.77
CA TYR A 241 -7.30 -0.87 -2.44
C TYR A 241 -6.08 -1.58 -1.81
N LEU A 242 -4.88 -1.42 -2.36
CA LEU A 242 -3.68 -2.04 -1.78
C LEU A 242 -3.25 -1.45 -0.43
N GLN A 243 -3.66 -0.24 -0.09
CA GLN A 243 -3.39 0.32 1.25
C GLN A 243 -4.08 -0.53 2.33
N THR A 244 -5.27 -1.08 2.10
CA THR A 244 -5.96 -1.95 3.07
C THR A 244 -5.21 -3.25 3.34
N LEU A 245 -4.44 -3.73 2.37
CA LEU A 245 -3.64 -4.95 2.47
C LEU A 245 -2.24 -4.70 3.05
N THR A 246 -1.76 -3.46 3.00
CA THR A 246 -0.38 -3.12 3.39
C THR A 246 -0.29 -2.29 4.66
N ARG A 247 -1.41 -1.77 5.16
CA ARG A 247 -1.46 -0.85 6.31
C ARG A 247 -2.55 -1.26 7.29
N LEU A 248 -2.27 -1.02 8.57
CA LEU A 248 -3.26 -1.21 9.63
C LEU A 248 -4.30 -0.07 9.62
N ASP A 249 -3.82 1.16 9.45
CA ASP A 249 -4.65 2.37 9.37
C ASP A 249 -4.52 2.98 7.95
N PRO A 250 -5.21 2.42 6.93
CA PRO A 250 -4.95 2.76 5.53
C PRO A 250 -5.36 4.17 5.13
N PHE A 251 -6.33 4.78 5.83
CA PHE A 251 -7.00 6.02 5.42
C PHE A 251 -6.72 7.22 6.35
N ILE A 252 -5.57 7.24 7.03
CA ILE A 252 -5.14 8.41 7.80
C ILE A 252 -4.87 9.59 6.86
N LYS A 253 -5.12 10.82 7.32
CA LYS A 253 -5.01 12.03 6.49
C LYS A 253 -3.68 12.14 5.76
N SER A 254 -2.56 11.93 6.47
CA SER A 254 -1.20 12.09 5.94
C SER A 254 -0.89 11.17 4.75
N SER A 255 -1.57 10.05 4.59
CA SER A 255 -1.37 9.13 3.47
C SER A 255 -2.45 9.20 2.39
N SER A 256 -3.48 10.02 2.61
CA SER A 256 -4.73 9.92 1.85
C SER A 256 -5.03 11.17 1.03
N GLU A 257 -4.48 12.33 1.41
CA GLU A 257 -4.83 13.62 0.82
C GLU A 257 -4.52 13.69 -0.69
N ALA A 258 -3.33 13.26 -1.13
CA ALA A 258 -2.98 13.26 -2.55
C ALA A 258 -3.81 12.25 -3.36
N LEU A 259 -3.95 11.01 -2.87
CA LEU A 259 -4.73 9.96 -3.53
C LEU A 259 -6.20 10.34 -3.68
N SER A 260 -6.81 10.86 -2.60
CA SER A 260 -8.19 11.36 -2.59
C SER A 260 -8.39 12.46 -3.63
N ARG A 261 -7.51 13.46 -3.62
CA ARG A 261 -7.62 14.61 -4.52
C ARG A 261 -7.47 14.21 -5.97
N GLU A 262 -6.45 13.45 -6.32
CA GLU A 262 -6.21 13.05 -7.71
C GLU A 262 -7.31 12.11 -8.23
N LEU A 263 -7.81 11.20 -7.40
CA LEU A 263 -8.93 10.34 -7.80
C LEU A 263 -10.22 11.15 -7.99
N GLN A 264 -10.49 12.12 -7.11
CA GLN A 264 -11.61 13.04 -7.26
C GLN A 264 -11.52 13.79 -8.60
N VAL A 265 -10.36 14.37 -8.90
CA VAL A 265 -10.12 15.11 -10.15
C VAL A 265 -10.34 14.19 -11.35
N ALA A 266 -9.73 13.01 -11.38
CA ALA A 266 -9.88 12.05 -12.47
C ALA A 266 -11.36 11.69 -12.72
N LEU A 267 -12.11 11.42 -11.65
CA LEU A 267 -13.53 11.08 -11.76
C LEU A 267 -14.44 12.25 -12.14
N GLN A 268 -14.02 13.51 -11.95
CA GLN A 268 -14.75 14.68 -12.45
C GLN A 268 -14.68 14.82 -13.97
N TYR A 269 -13.56 14.43 -14.57
CA TYR A 269 -13.34 14.49 -16.02
C TYR A 269 -13.70 13.20 -16.75
N LEU A 270 -14.05 12.14 -16.03
CA LEU A 270 -14.40 10.86 -16.62
C LEU A 270 -15.78 10.91 -17.29
N ASN A 271 -15.87 10.43 -18.53
CA ASN A 271 -17.15 10.20 -19.19
C ASN A 271 -17.83 8.94 -18.64
N ILE A 272 -18.63 9.12 -17.59
CA ILE A 272 -19.33 8.04 -16.87
C ILE A 272 -20.20 7.17 -17.80
N ALA A 273 -20.69 7.71 -18.92
CA ALA A 273 -21.55 6.97 -19.86
C ALA A 273 -20.83 5.86 -20.63
N GLU A 274 -19.51 5.95 -20.78
CA GLU A 274 -18.68 4.98 -21.52
C GLU A 274 -18.04 3.94 -20.61
N VAL A 275 -18.20 4.09 -19.30
CA VAL A 275 -17.55 3.23 -18.30
C VAL A 275 -18.58 2.36 -17.61
N SER A 276 -18.23 1.10 -17.38
CA SER A 276 -19.11 0.16 -16.71
C SER A 276 -19.50 0.64 -15.30
N SER A 277 -20.81 0.60 -14.98
CA SER A 277 -21.33 1.12 -13.72
C SER A 277 -20.72 0.48 -12.46
N PRO A 278 -20.44 -0.84 -12.39
CA PRO A 278 -19.75 -1.45 -11.25
C PRO A 278 -18.32 -0.91 -11.06
N LEU A 279 -17.59 -0.62 -12.14
CA LEU A 279 -16.25 -0.04 -12.06
C LEU A 279 -16.28 1.38 -11.50
N ILE A 280 -17.20 2.23 -11.97
CA ILE A 280 -17.38 3.59 -11.45
C ILE A 280 -17.77 3.55 -9.98
N PHE A 281 -18.69 2.64 -9.63
CA PHE A 281 -19.11 2.44 -8.26
C PHE A 281 -17.94 2.02 -7.36
N TRP A 282 -17.12 1.06 -7.81
CA TRP A 282 -15.93 0.63 -7.10
C TRP A 282 -14.92 1.78 -6.90
N LEU A 283 -14.65 2.58 -7.95
CA LEU A 283 -13.77 3.75 -7.85
C LEU A 283 -14.29 4.80 -6.86
N LEU A 284 -15.60 5.06 -6.86
CA LEU A 284 -16.21 5.98 -5.91
C LEU A 284 -16.19 5.44 -4.48
N ILE A 285 -16.31 4.13 -4.27
CA ILE A 285 -16.13 3.51 -2.96
C ILE A 285 -14.68 3.65 -2.49
N MET A 286 -13.68 3.35 -3.33
CA MET A 286 -12.27 3.56 -2.98
C MET A 286 -12.00 5.02 -2.63
N GLY A 287 -12.49 5.96 -3.44
CA GLY A 287 -12.42 7.39 -3.16
C GLY A 287 -13.13 7.80 -1.88
N GLY A 288 -14.31 7.25 -1.62
CA GLY A 288 -15.03 7.40 -0.36
C GLY A 288 -14.18 6.95 0.82
N LEU A 289 -13.60 5.76 0.76
CA LEU A 289 -12.75 5.20 1.82
C LEU A 289 -11.53 6.06 2.11
N VAL A 290 -10.71 6.36 1.09
CA VAL A 290 -9.48 7.16 1.27
C VAL A 290 -9.79 8.59 1.72
N SER A 291 -10.94 9.14 1.34
CA SER A 291 -11.27 10.52 1.68
C SER A 291 -11.72 10.74 3.14
N PHE A 292 -11.76 9.70 3.99
CA PHE A 292 -12.31 9.75 5.37
C PHE A 292 -11.87 10.97 6.20
N GLU A 293 -10.57 11.31 6.21
CA GLU A 293 -10.02 12.46 6.94
C GLU A 293 -9.64 13.66 6.03
N THR A 294 -10.15 13.69 4.80
CA THR A 294 -9.78 14.69 3.79
C THR A 294 -10.92 15.69 3.52
N SER A 295 -10.61 16.79 2.85
CA SER A 295 -11.63 17.75 2.40
C SER A 295 -12.58 17.19 1.34
N ASP A 296 -12.20 16.14 0.64
CA ASP A 296 -12.91 15.64 -0.54
C ASP A 296 -14.04 14.66 -0.19
N ARG A 297 -14.15 14.28 1.10
CA ARG A 297 -15.14 13.32 1.63
C ARG A 297 -16.57 13.65 1.21
N SER A 298 -16.93 14.92 1.29
CA SER A 298 -18.28 15.41 0.96
C SER A 298 -18.63 15.19 -0.52
N TRP A 299 -17.63 15.32 -1.41
CA TRP A 299 -17.81 15.11 -2.84
C TRP A 299 -18.08 13.64 -3.16
N PHE A 300 -17.27 12.71 -2.62
CA PHE A 300 -17.45 11.28 -2.83
C PHE A 300 -18.79 10.79 -2.27
N ARG A 301 -19.18 11.22 -1.07
CA ARG A 301 -20.48 10.88 -0.47
C ARG A 301 -21.65 11.37 -1.32
N SER A 302 -21.57 12.60 -1.83
CA SER A 302 -22.59 13.15 -2.73
C SER A 302 -22.73 12.30 -4.00
N LYS A 303 -21.61 11.93 -4.63
CA LYS A 303 -21.61 11.08 -5.82
C LYS A 303 -22.16 9.67 -5.56
N LEU A 304 -21.79 9.05 -4.44
CA LEU A 304 -22.31 7.74 -4.04
C LEU A 304 -23.82 7.78 -3.80
N ARG A 305 -24.33 8.81 -3.11
CA ARG A 305 -25.78 9.00 -2.90
C ARG A 305 -26.53 9.18 -4.21
N ASN A 306 -25.98 9.94 -5.16
CA ASN A 306 -26.60 10.13 -6.47
C ASN A 306 -26.67 8.82 -7.28
N LEU A 307 -25.63 7.98 -7.21
CA LEU A 307 -25.67 6.64 -7.82
C LEU A 307 -26.71 5.74 -7.16
N GLN A 308 -26.84 5.77 -5.84
CA GLN A 308 -27.87 5.01 -5.13
C GLN A 308 -29.28 5.39 -5.58
N VAL A 309 -29.58 6.68 -5.72
CA VAL A 309 -30.91 7.14 -6.20
C VAL A 309 -31.24 6.60 -7.60
N SER A 310 -30.23 6.33 -8.43
CA SER A 310 -30.42 5.78 -9.77
C SER A 310 -30.73 4.27 -9.80
N TRP A 311 -30.49 3.56 -8.70
CA TRP A 311 -30.74 2.11 -8.62
C TRP A 311 -32.23 1.85 -8.34
N LYS A 312 -32.82 0.90 -9.08
CA LYS A 312 -34.21 0.51 -8.88
C LYS A 312 -34.30 -0.53 -7.75
N GLY A 313 -35.08 -0.25 -6.72
CA GLY A 313 -35.40 -1.19 -5.63
C GLY A 313 -34.75 -0.85 -4.28
N VAL A 314 -34.94 -1.74 -3.30
CA VAL A 314 -34.32 -1.60 -1.97
C VAL A 314 -32.85 -1.95 -2.07
N ILE A 315 -31.99 -0.97 -1.79
CA ILE A 315 -30.55 -1.15 -1.82
C ILE A 315 -30.08 -1.61 -0.45
N THR A 316 -29.45 -2.77 -0.41
CA THR A 316 -28.87 -3.36 0.80
C THR A 316 -27.35 -3.39 0.71
N TRP A 317 -26.66 -3.47 1.84
CA TRP A 317 -25.20 -3.69 1.88
C TRP A 317 -24.80 -4.90 1.03
N GLU A 318 -25.52 -6.01 1.14
CA GLU A 318 -25.23 -7.23 0.37
C GLU A 318 -25.34 -7.02 -1.14
N SER A 319 -26.37 -6.30 -1.61
CA SER A 319 -26.51 -5.99 -3.04
C SER A 319 -25.35 -5.13 -3.57
N MET A 320 -24.82 -4.21 -2.75
CA MET A 320 -23.64 -3.40 -3.09
C MET A 320 -22.37 -4.23 -3.06
N LYS A 321 -22.20 -5.07 -2.05
CA LYS A 321 -21.04 -5.94 -1.90
C LYS A 321 -20.88 -6.84 -3.13
N ILE A 322 -21.97 -7.38 -3.68
CA ILE A 322 -21.94 -8.15 -4.92
C ILE A 322 -21.34 -7.33 -6.09
N GLN A 323 -21.69 -6.04 -6.21
CA GLN A 323 -21.11 -5.17 -7.23
C GLN A 323 -19.61 -4.94 -6.98
N LEU A 324 -19.19 -4.73 -5.72
CA LEU A 324 -17.78 -4.55 -5.38
C LEU A 324 -16.96 -5.80 -5.66
N MET A 325 -17.50 -6.97 -5.34
CA MET A 325 -16.88 -8.28 -5.62
C MET A 325 -16.78 -8.59 -7.11
N SER A 326 -17.65 -8.01 -7.96
CA SER A 326 -17.53 -8.13 -9.42
C SER A 326 -16.30 -7.42 -9.99
N VAL A 327 -15.75 -6.45 -9.24
CA VAL A 327 -14.50 -5.76 -9.55
C VAL A 327 -13.37 -6.37 -8.73
N MET A 328 -13.22 -5.95 -7.46
CA MET A 328 -12.24 -6.47 -6.49
C MET A 328 -12.71 -6.16 -5.06
N TRP A 329 -12.97 -7.18 -4.25
CA TRP A 329 -13.33 -7.01 -2.85
C TRP A 329 -13.07 -8.30 -2.04
N ILE A 330 -12.23 -8.20 -1.00
CA ILE A 330 -11.99 -9.27 -0.02
C ILE A 330 -12.88 -9.00 1.19
N GLU A 331 -13.97 -9.76 1.34
CA GLU A 331 -14.99 -9.56 2.36
C GLU A 331 -14.40 -9.45 3.77
N ARG A 332 -13.52 -10.38 4.14
CA ARG A 332 -12.90 -10.44 5.47
C ARG A 332 -12.02 -9.25 5.84
N ILE A 333 -11.62 -8.44 4.86
CA ILE A 333 -10.72 -7.30 5.06
C ILE A 333 -11.48 -5.98 4.86
N HIS A 334 -12.37 -5.93 3.87
CA HIS A 334 -12.95 -4.67 3.43
C HIS A 334 -14.35 -4.39 3.96
N ASP A 335 -15.11 -5.40 4.41
CA ASP A 335 -16.51 -5.20 4.81
C ASP A 335 -16.66 -4.18 5.92
N ASP A 336 -15.79 -4.19 6.93
CA ASP A 336 -15.85 -3.23 8.04
C ASP A 336 -15.69 -1.79 7.54
N PHE A 337 -14.74 -1.55 6.64
CA PHE A 337 -14.51 -0.24 6.03
C PHE A 337 -15.71 0.19 5.16
N GLY A 338 -16.20 -0.72 4.32
CA GLY A 338 -17.31 -0.46 3.41
C GLY A 338 -18.63 -0.21 4.15
N GLN A 339 -18.93 -0.98 5.19
CA GLN A 339 -20.11 -0.79 6.02
C GLN A 339 -20.05 0.52 6.82
N ALA A 340 -18.87 0.91 7.30
CA ALA A 340 -18.68 2.19 7.97
C ALA A 340 -18.96 3.36 7.01
N LEU A 341 -18.46 3.30 5.77
CA LEU A 341 -18.77 4.28 4.72
C LEU A 341 -20.26 4.27 4.34
N TRP A 342 -20.89 3.10 4.29
CA TRP A 342 -22.32 2.95 3.95
C TRP A 342 -23.23 3.60 4.99
N LYS A 343 -22.88 3.49 6.28
CA LYS A 343 -23.65 4.05 7.40
C LYS A 343 -23.48 5.57 7.56
N ASP A 344 -22.46 6.16 6.94
CA ASP A 344 -22.16 7.60 6.96
C ASP A 344 -22.92 8.36 5.86
#